data_AF-A0A182VKB0-F1
#
_entry.id   AF-A0A182VKB0-F1
#
_cell.length_a   1.000
_cell.length_b   1.000
_cell.length_c   1.000
_cell.angle_alpha   90.00
_cell.angle_beta   90.00
_cell.angle_gamma   90.00
#
_symmetry.space_group_name_H-M   'P 1'
#
loop_
_entity.id
_entity.type
_entity.pdbx_description
1 polymer ?
#
loop_
_entity_poly.entity_id
_entity_poly.type
_entity_poly.pdbx_seq_one_letter_code
_entity_poly.pdbx_strand_id
1 'polypeptide(L)'
;MGVTIAALIVLSLLQSIAAEPRPEFALSAPVRGTSRVGLAASEANAAISVVNNATLSFTIRYNLTLLNQVFSAVQTVANDFQPLGTTVISSINALASNASGDVDTVFGAALAAVANASSYVTDRMPNITTPLILLVGKPLIEKFEDSFQHIGKALSALNVTLIGLQQGARNAQAAVGVDGTLTSAIVSSYMRSSLITDLVKGLQLLRATVPVLKYTVDSTIEGIAIADQYMLDLANRVALTLGEKSSIAADLDGIIVAIGSAITNTTTSIGTDLSSLQGNFSSLTNVAAAANGSAILALLGDYAANLADLRNKTPSVDTVLGSLKDSVINVYAVAAPLFIIQDSYVVNALIATLIANAEYSQYCFYKYKDFFFSMLDRVSIDARECVDKEVTRLEYFRTTIELMLDVLYYDYEDIAGDLTVCNGISNQANLDECITSLADIYKRLEAAFGDMFALGYGTIAREIAASGSRLKICLRLSQSSLGESDLPLLLEKITICTKDGPNGDEE
;
A
#
# COMPACT_ATOMS: atom_id res chain seq x y z
N MET A 1 -19.87 6.69 -85.27
CA MET A 1 -19.61 6.46 -83.83
C MET A 1 -18.47 5.47 -83.70
N GLY A 2 -17.23 5.93 -83.52
CA GLY A 2 -16.06 5.05 -83.47
C GLY A 2 -14.73 5.73 -83.11
N VAL A 3 -14.77 6.98 -82.64
CA VAL A 3 -13.57 7.78 -82.34
C VAL A 3 -13.43 8.09 -80.83
N THR A 4 -14.42 7.75 -80.01
CA THR A 4 -14.44 8.18 -78.59
C THR A 4 -13.90 7.17 -77.59
N ILE A 5 -13.85 5.87 -77.90
CA ILE A 5 -13.33 4.84 -76.96
C ILE A 5 -11.80 4.76 -76.99
N ALA A 6 -11.18 4.86 -78.17
CA ALA A 6 -9.72 4.87 -78.30
C ALA A 6 -9.09 6.11 -77.64
N ALA A 7 -9.72 7.28 -77.75
CA ALA A 7 -9.25 8.50 -77.11
C ALA A 7 -9.36 8.45 -75.57
N LEU A 8 -10.41 7.81 -75.02
CA LEU A 8 -10.58 7.63 -73.57
C LEU A 8 -9.61 6.60 -72.98
N ILE A 9 -9.29 5.52 -73.72
CA ILE A 9 -8.28 4.53 -73.29
C ILE A 9 -6.87 5.13 -73.34
N VAL A 10 -6.57 5.94 -74.36
CA VAL A 10 -5.30 6.66 -74.46
C VAL A 10 -5.20 7.74 -73.38
N LEU A 11 -6.28 8.50 -73.08
CA LEU A 11 -6.27 9.46 -71.97
C LEU A 11 -6.21 8.80 -70.58
N SER A 12 -6.84 7.63 -70.37
CA SER A 12 -6.74 6.90 -69.10
C SER A 12 -5.36 6.25 -68.92
N LEU A 13 -4.70 5.81 -70.01
CA LEU A 13 -3.30 5.39 -69.98
C LEU A 13 -2.34 6.57 -69.80
N LEU A 14 -2.69 7.77 -70.30
CA LEU A 14 -1.93 9.01 -70.09
C LEU A 14 -2.09 9.60 -68.68
N GLN A 15 -3.20 9.35 -67.99
CA GLN A 15 -3.39 9.75 -66.59
C GLN A 15 -2.74 8.77 -65.60
N SER A 16 -2.44 7.54 -66.02
CA SER A 16 -1.57 6.60 -65.28
C SER A 16 -0.07 6.91 -65.44
N ILE A 17 0.30 7.98 -66.16
CA ILE A 17 1.66 8.53 -66.21
C ILE A 17 1.83 9.72 -65.26
N ALA A 18 0.90 9.91 -64.31
CA ALA A 18 1.26 10.61 -63.07
C ALA A 18 2.50 9.90 -62.53
N ALA A 19 3.66 10.54 -62.74
CA ALA A 19 4.96 10.00 -62.42
C ALA A 19 4.94 9.57 -60.96
N GLU A 20 4.80 8.27 -60.72
CA GLU A 20 5.10 7.66 -59.45
C GLU A 20 6.48 8.20 -59.07
N PRO A 21 6.66 8.86 -57.91
CA PRO A 21 7.92 9.50 -57.55
C PRO A 21 9.02 8.48 -57.75
N ARG A 22 9.80 8.63 -58.82
CA ARG A 22 10.81 7.64 -59.17
C ARG A 22 11.88 7.81 -58.11
N PRO A 23 12.07 6.83 -57.23
CA PRO A 23 13.00 7.02 -56.14
C PRO A 23 14.41 6.78 -56.70
N GLU A 24 15.34 7.73 -56.54
CA GLU A 24 16.63 7.70 -57.24
C GLU A 24 17.85 7.85 -56.32
N PHE A 25 17.73 7.78 -54.98
CA PHE A 25 18.88 7.88 -54.06
C PHE A 25 19.78 9.11 -54.34
N ALA A 26 19.16 10.25 -54.63
CA ALA A 26 19.80 11.50 -55.06
C ALA A 26 20.53 11.43 -56.40
N LEU A 27 20.34 10.38 -57.20
CA LEU A 27 20.75 10.32 -58.60
C LEU A 27 19.63 10.87 -59.51
N SER A 28 19.97 11.25 -60.73
CA SER A 28 18.99 11.71 -61.74
C SER A 28 18.54 10.58 -62.69
N ALA A 29 18.87 9.33 -62.35
CA ALA A 29 18.48 8.16 -63.11
C ALA A 29 17.92 7.05 -62.20
N PRO A 30 16.97 6.23 -62.70
CA PRO A 30 16.25 5.29 -61.85
C PRO A 30 17.13 4.21 -61.23
N VAL A 31 16.93 3.98 -59.93
CA VAL A 31 17.54 2.89 -59.17
C VAL A 31 16.53 1.76 -58.96
N ARG A 32 16.90 0.51 -59.32
CA ARG A 32 16.00 -0.65 -59.15
C ARG A 32 15.85 -1.04 -57.68
N GLY A 33 14.62 -1.38 -57.28
CA GLY A 33 14.34 -1.98 -55.96
C GLY A 33 14.04 -0.98 -54.83
N THR A 34 13.88 0.29 -55.15
CA THR A 34 13.59 1.38 -54.21
C THR A 34 12.23 1.28 -53.51
N SER A 35 11.20 0.78 -54.19
CA SER A 35 9.89 0.53 -53.58
C SER A 35 9.96 -0.44 -52.39
N ARG A 36 10.88 -1.41 -52.43
CA ARG A 36 11.12 -2.37 -51.33
C ARG A 36 11.76 -1.69 -50.11
N VAL A 37 12.57 -0.66 -50.33
CA VAL A 37 13.16 0.14 -49.26
C VAL A 37 12.08 0.95 -48.55
N GLY A 38 11.20 1.61 -49.31
CA GLY A 38 10.06 2.35 -48.74
C GLY A 38 9.12 1.47 -47.91
N LEU A 39 8.81 0.26 -48.39
CA LEU A 39 8.02 -0.71 -47.64
C LEU A 39 8.70 -1.13 -46.33
N ALA A 40 9.96 -1.58 -46.40
CA ALA A 40 10.72 -2.01 -45.22
C ALA A 40 10.90 -0.88 -44.20
N ALA A 41 11.11 0.34 -44.68
CA ALA A 41 11.17 1.55 -43.86
C ALA A 41 9.83 1.82 -43.17
N SER A 42 8.71 1.78 -43.90
CA SER A 42 7.38 1.95 -43.30
C SER A 42 7.08 0.93 -42.20
N GLU A 43 7.43 -0.34 -42.42
CA GLU A 43 7.24 -1.40 -41.42
C GLU A 43 8.14 -1.20 -40.18
N ALA A 44 9.38 -0.75 -40.37
CA ALA A 44 10.27 -0.39 -39.26
C ALA A 44 9.74 0.81 -38.47
N ASN A 45 9.23 1.84 -39.16
CA ASN A 45 8.62 3.00 -38.49
C ASN A 45 7.39 2.62 -37.68
N ALA A 46 6.56 1.70 -38.19
CA ALA A 46 5.40 1.20 -37.45
C ALA A 46 5.82 0.59 -36.10
N ALA A 47 6.90 -0.19 -36.06
CA ALA A 47 7.44 -0.75 -34.83
C ALA A 47 8.02 0.33 -33.87
N ILE A 48 8.77 1.30 -34.42
CA ILE A 48 9.39 2.38 -33.63
C ILE A 48 8.35 3.33 -33.02
N SER A 49 7.34 3.69 -33.81
CA SER A 49 6.36 4.73 -33.45
C SER A 49 5.56 4.43 -32.19
N VAL A 50 5.47 3.15 -31.80
CA VAL A 50 4.65 2.65 -30.68
C VAL A 50 5.47 2.25 -29.43
N VAL A 51 6.78 2.50 -29.42
CA VAL A 51 7.68 2.14 -28.31
C VAL A 51 7.30 2.88 -27.02
N ASN A 52 6.86 4.13 -27.10
CA ASN A 52 6.49 4.93 -25.93
C ASN A 52 4.99 4.90 -25.60
N ASN A 53 4.17 4.12 -26.30
CA ASN A 53 2.71 4.14 -26.10
C ASN A 53 2.28 3.89 -24.64
N ALA A 54 2.94 2.96 -23.94
CA ALA A 54 2.63 2.65 -22.55
C ALA A 54 2.92 3.83 -21.60
N THR A 55 3.78 4.77 -22.00
CA THR A 55 4.21 5.89 -21.13
C THR A 55 3.36 7.15 -21.31
N LEU A 56 2.57 7.26 -22.38
CA LEU A 56 1.85 8.49 -22.76
C LEU A 56 0.66 8.82 -21.84
N SER A 57 -0.05 7.80 -21.35
CA SER A 57 -1.26 7.96 -20.55
C SER A 57 -1.14 7.39 -19.14
N PHE A 58 0.03 6.88 -18.78
CA PHE A 58 0.25 6.31 -17.46
C PHE A 58 0.52 7.42 -16.45
N THR A 59 -0.17 7.37 -15.31
CA THR A 59 0.02 8.29 -14.19
C THR A 59 0.04 7.47 -12.91
N ILE A 60 1.08 7.70 -12.10
CA ILE A 60 1.21 7.09 -10.78
C ILE A 60 0.24 7.81 -9.83
N ARG A 61 -0.57 7.06 -9.10
CA ARG A 61 -1.57 7.59 -8.15
C ARG A 61 -1.01 7.67 -6.75
N TYR A 62 -0.25 6.67 -6.34
CA TYR A 62 0.41 6.60 -5.04
C TYR A 62 1.81 7.20 -5.13
N ASN A 63 2.03 8.32 -4.45
CA ASN A 63 3.29 9.09 -4.55
C ASN A 63 4.46 8.40 -3.81
N LEU A 64 4.94 7.27 -4.34
CA LEU A 64 6.17 6.60 -3.91
C LEU A 64 7.34 7.05 -4.78
N THR A 65 8.39 7.59 -4.17
CA THR A 65 9.57 8.11 -4.88
C THR A 65 10.19 7.08 -5.83
N LEU A 66 10.28 5.82 -5.39
CA LEU A 66 10.82 4.71 -6.17
C LEU A 66 10.07 4.52 -7.51
N LEU A 67 8.73 4.51 -7.49
CA LEU A 67 7.92 4.34 -8.71
C LEU A 67 8.14 5.50 -9.68
N ASN A 68 8.18 6.73 -9.18
CA ASN A 68 8.41 7.92 -10.00
C ASN A 68 9.78 7.92 -10.66
N GLN A 69 10.84 7.52 -9.93
CA GLN A 69 12.19 7.46 -10.47
C GLN A 69 12.33 6.41 -11.58
N VAL A 70 11.80 5.21 -11.37
CA VAL A 70 11.84 4.15 -12.38
C VAL A 70 10.97 4.51 -13.59
N PHE A 71 9.76 5.04 -13.36
CA PHE A 71 8.89 5.51 -14.43
C PHE A 71 9.56 6.59 -15.28
N SER A 72 10.16 7.60 -14.64
CA SER A 72 10.84 8.70 -15.35
C SER A 72 11.98 8.19 -16.22
N ALA A 73 12.78 7.22 -15.74
CA ALA A 73 13.87 6.66 -16.51
C ALA A 73 13.36 5.87 -17.72
N VAL A 74 12.39 4.95 -17.52
CA VAL A 74 11.77 4.15 -18.59
C VAL A 74 11.10 5.05 -19.63
N GLN A 75 10.38 6.08 -19.18
CA GLN A 75 9.74 7.06 -20.03
C GLN A 75 10.76 7.85 -20.85
N THR A 76 11.85 8.30 -20.23
CA THR A 76 12.93 9.01 -20.93
C THR A 76 13.57 8.12 -21.98
N VAL A 77 13.85 6.85 -21.67
CA VAL A 77 14.45 5.91 -22.63
C VAL A 77 13.57 5.75 -23.88
N ALA A 78 12.26 5.58 -23.68
CA ALA A 78 11.31 5.41 -24.77
C ALA A 78 11.10 6.70 -25.58
N ASN A 79 10.97 7.84 -24.88
CA ASN A 79 10.71 9.15 -25.49
C ASN A 79 11.92 9.73 -26.22
N ASP A 80 13.14 9.43 -25.80
CA ASP A 80 14.35 9.86 -26.50
C ASP A 80 14.60 8.96 -27.74
N PHE A 81 14.39 7.64 -27.63
CA PHE A 81 14.64 6.72 -28.74
C PHE A 81 13.64 6.85 -29.90
N GLN A 82 12.35 6.96 -29.59
CA GLN A 82 11.28 6.99 -30.60
C GLN A 82 11.49 8.05 -31.70
N PRO A 83 11.74 9.34 -31.39
CA PRO A 83 11.98 10.35 -32.42
C PRO A 83 13.29 10.13 -33.17
N LEU A 84 14.35 9.62 -32.52
CA LEU A 84 15.62 9.30 -33.18
C LEU A 84 15.44 8.19 -34.20
N GLY A 85 14.76 7.10 -33.82
CA GLY A 85 14.43 5.99 -34.72
C GLY A 85 13.56 6.45 -35.90
N THR A 86 12.52 7.24 -35.64
CA THR A 86 11.66 7.81 -36.71
C THR A 86 12.45 8.75 -37.62
N THR A 87 13.43 9.50 -37.11
CA THR A 87 14.32 10.35 -37.91
C THR A 87 15.23 9.54 -38.84
N VAL A 88 15.77 8.40 -38.36
CA VAL A 88 16.52 7.46 -39.21
C VAL A 88 15.65 6.99 -40.38
N ILE A 89 14.43 6.52 -40.07
CA ILE A 89 13.54 5.97 -41.08
C ILE A 89 13.07 7.03 -42.09
N SER A 90 12.65 8.21 -41.61
CA SER A 90 12.22 9.31 -42.47
C SER A 90 13.35 9.82 -43.37
N SER A 91 14.59 9.87 -42.87
CA SER A 91 15.76 10.27 -43.67
C SER A 91 16.09 9.23 -44.75
N ILE A 92 15.94 7.94 -44.47
CA ILE A 92 16.13 6.87 -45.47
C ILE A 92 15.00 6.90 -46.53
N ASN A 93 13.76 7.18 -46.13
CA ASN A 93 12.64 7.36 -47.07
C ASN A 93 12.81 8.59 -47.96
N ALA A 94 13.24 9.71 -47.37
CA ALA A 94 13.56 10.93 -48.11
C ALA A 94 14.71 10.68 -49.10
N LEU A 95 15.78 10.00 -48.65
CA LEU A 95 16.89 9.60 -49.51
C LEU A 95 16.40 8.72 -50.66
N ALA A 96 15.61 7.69 -50.39
CA ALA A 96 15.10 6.80 -51.43
C ALA A 96 14.33 7.58 -52.49
N SER A 97 13.46 8.51 -52.09
CA SER A 97 12.60 9.31 -52.99
C SER A 97 13.24 10.53 -53.64
N ASN A 98 14.49 10.87 -53.29
CA ASN A 98 15.17 12.05 -53.80
C ASN A 98 15.83 11.82 -55.18
N ALA A 99 15.72 12.79 -56.09
CA ALA A 99 16.31 12.78 -57.43
C ALA A 99 17.07 14.08 -57.77
N SER A 100 17.57 14.81 -56.76
CA SER A 100 18.13 16.15 -56.93
C SER A 100 19.50 16.19 -57.61
N GLY A 101 20.23 15.07 -57.65
CA GLY A 101 21.64 15.03 -58.04
C GLY A 101 22.61 15.35 -56.89
N ASP A 102 22.12 15.79 -55.73
CA ASP A 102 22.95 16.16 -54.57
C ASP A 102 23.19 14.95 -53.65
N VAL A 103 24.10 14.09 -54.06
CA VAL A 103 24.45 12.85 -53.34
C VAL A 103 24.99 13.15 -51.94
N ASP A 104 25.81 14.18 -51.78
CA ASP A 104 26.52 14.41 -50.52
C ASP A 104 25.61 14.93 -49.42
N THR A 105 24.75 15.90 -49.72
CA THR A 105 23.82 16.45 -48.73
C THR A 105 22.78 15.41 -48.29
N VAL A 106 22.21 14.68 -49.24
CA VAL A 106 21.07 13.78 -48.96
C VAL A 106 21.53 12.50 -48.25
N PHE A 107 22.66 11.89 -48.66
CA PHE A 107 23.26 10.80 -47.88
C PHE A 107 23.81 11.30 -46.54
N GLY A 108 24.38 12.50 -46.49
CA GLY A 108 24.87 13.12 -45.26
C GLY A 108 23.79 13.23 -44.19
N ALA A 109 22.56 13.61 -44.58
CA ALA A 109 21.42 13.66 -43.66
C ALA A 109 21.04 12.27 -43.10
N ALA A 110 20.97 11.25 -43.95
CA ALA A 110 20.66 9.87 -43.50
C ALA A 110 21.77 9.28 -42.61
N LEU A 111 23.04 9.51 -42.95
CA LEU A 111 24.18 9.09 -42.13
C LEU A 111 24.20 9.81 -40.77
N ALA A 112 23.91 11.12 -40.75
CA ALA A 112 23.81 11.88 -39.51
C ALA A 112 22.67 11.37 -38.61
N ALA A 113 21.51 11.04 -39.19
CA ALA A 113 20.40 10.45 -38.44
C ALA A 113 20.80 9.11 -37.77
N VAL A 114 21.47 8.22 -38.52
CA VAL A 114 21.96 6.94 -37.98
C VAL A 114 23.03 7.16 -36.92
N ALA A 115 23.93 8.12 -37.11
CA ALA A 115 24.96 8.47 -36.13
C ALA A 115 24.37 9.00 -34.81
N ASN A 116 23.36 9.87 -34.89
CA ASN A 116 22.67 10.41 -33.71
C ASN A 116 21.94 9.29 -32.93
N ALA A 117 21.23 8.41 -33.63
CA ALA A 117 20.60 7.25 -33.00
C ALA A 117 21.63 6.30 -32.38
N SER A 118 22.79 6.12 -33.01
CA SER A 118 23.87 5.29 -32.48
C SER A 118 24.52 5.90 -31.24
N SER A 119 24.79 7.21 -31.23
CA SER A 119 25.34 7.91 -30.05
C SER A 119 24.36 7.90 -28.87
N TYR A 120 23.06 7.96 -29.13
CA TYR A 120 22.07 7.78 -28.06
C TYR A 120 22.22 6.41 -27.39
N VAL A 121 22.37 5.35 -28.19
CA VAL A 121 22.55 3.98 -27.71
C VAL A 121 23.85 3.82 -26.91
N THR A 122 24.96 4.39 -27.37
CA THR A 122 26.28 4.18 -26.74
C THR A 122 26.54 5.13 -25.57
N ASP A 123 26.00 6.34 -25.59
CA ASP A 123 26.43 7.41 -24.70
C ASP A 123 25.30 7.88 -23.77
N ARG A 124 24.12 8.16 -24.32
CA ARG A 124 23.02 8.77 -23.56
C ARG A 124 22.26 7.75 -22.72
N MET A 125 21.90 6.62 -23.30
CA MET A 125 21.10 5.59 -22.65
C MET A 125 21.73 5.07 -21.35
N PRO A 126 23.04 4.74 -21.28
CA PRO A 126 23.65 4.28 -20.04
C PRO A 126 23.57 5.31 -18.90
N ASN A 127 23.59 6.61 -19.22
CA ASN A 127 23.43 7.67 -18.21
C ASN A 127 22.01 7.73 -17.61
N ILE A 128 21.01 7.22 -18.34
CA ILE A 128 19.62 7.15 -17.86
C ILE A 128 19.39 5.87 -17.05
N THR A 129 19.94 4.74 -17.51
CA THR A 129 19.64 3.41 -16.95
C THR A 129 20.58 3.00 -15.80
N THR A 130 21.85 3.40 -15.80
CA THR A 130 22.82 3.04 -14.73
C THR A 130 22.34 3.41 -13.33
N PRO A 131 21.74 4.59 -13.07
CA PRO A 131 21.22 4.93 -11.74
C PRO A 131 20.16 3.95 -11.21
N LEU A 132 19.46 3.21 -12.09
CA LEU A 132 18.44 2.25 -11.69
C LEU A 132 19.01 1.05 -10.92
N ILE A 133 20.31 0.76 -11.06
CA ILE A 133 20.97 -0.37 -10.37
C ILE A 133 20.81 -0.23 -8.85
N LEU A 134 20.92 0.98 -8.33
CA LEU A 134 20.78 1.27 -6.90
C LEU A 134 19.33 1.19 -6.42
N LEU A 135 18.36 1.29 -7.33
CA LEU A 135 16.93 1.32 -7.00
C LEU A 135 16.28 -0.06 -7.10
N VAL A 136 16.59 -0.82 -8.15
CA VAL A 136 15.87 -2.05 -8.51
C VAL A 136 16.79 -3.20 -8.89
N GLY A 137 18.11 -3.02 -8.78
CA GLY A 137 19.10 -4.00 -9.22
C GLY A 137 19.33 -4.00 -10.73
N LYS A 138 20.02 -5.02 -11.22
CA LYS A 138 20.49 -5.15 -12.62
C LYS A 138 19.48 -5.56 -13.68
N PRO A 139 18.47 -6.43 -13.42
CA PRO A 139 17.72 -7.08 -14.50
C PRO A 139 17.07 -6.13 -15.51
N LEU A 140 16.50 -5.02 -15.06
CA LEU A 140 15.92 -4.00 -15.95
C LEU A 140 16.99 -3.36 -16.86
N ILE A 141 18.17 -3.05 -16.32
CA ILE A 141 19.27 -2.47 -17.09
C ILE A 141 19.75 -3.48 -18.13
N GLU A 142 19.93 -4.75 -17.76
CA GLU A 142 20.39 -5.81 -18.66
C GLU A 142 19.42 -5.99 -19.84
N LYS A 143 18.10 -5.88 -19.62
CA LYS A 143 17.09 -5.88 -20.70
C LYS A 143 17.19 -4.67 -21.63
N PHE A 144 17.46 -3.48 -21.09
CA PHE A 144 17.72 -2.30 -21.92
C PHE A 144 19.01 -2.45 -22.71
N GLU A 145 20.10 -2.88 -22.09
CA GLU A 145 21.39 -3.10 -22.73
C GLU A 145 21.29 -4.13 -23.86
N ASP A 146 20.61 -5.26 -23.64
CA ASP A 146 20.35 -6.26 -24.67
C ASP A 146 19.55 -5.68 -25.85
N SER A 147 18.42 -5.03 -25.54
CA SER A 147 17.58 -4.36 -26.56
C SER A 147 18.39 -3.39 -27.42
N PHE A 148 19.21 -2.57 -26.77
CA PHE A 148 20.01 -1.55 -27.46
C PHE A 148 21.26 -2.10 -28.14
N GLN A 149 21.82 -3.21 -27.67
CA GLN A 149 22.87 -3.92 -28.39
C GLN A 149 22.34 -4.44 -29.73
N HIS A 150 21.12 -4.97 -29.75
CA HIS A 150 20.45 -5.44 -30.95
C HIS A 150 20.06 -4.30 -31.91
N ILE A 151 19.55 -3.19 -31.39
CA ILE A 151 19.28 -1.97 -32.17
C ILE A 151 20.58 -1.38 -32.73
N GLY A 152 21.64 -1.30 -31.93
CA GLY A 152 22.95 -0.78 -32.34
C GLY A 152 23.57 -1.60 -33.48
N LYS A 153 23.43 -2.94 -33.46
CA LYS A 153 23.82 -3.80 -34.59
C LYS A 153 23.06 -3.46 -35.87
N ALA A 154 21.75 -3.20 -35.78
CA ALA A 154 20.95 -2.80 -36.92
C ALA A 154 21.35 -1.42 -37.47
N LEU A 155 21.57 -0.45 -36.59
CA LEU A 155 22.04 0.89 -36.96
C LEU A 155 23.42 0.85 -37.62
N SER A 156 24.34 0.02 -37.11
CA SER A 156 25.65 -0.20 -37.71
C SER A 156 25.56 -0.80 -39.12
N ALA A 157 24.70 -1.79 -39.32
CA ALA A 157 24.44 -2.37 -40.64
C ALA A 157 23.88 -1.34 -41.64
N LEU A 158 22.97 -0.48 -41.18
CA LEU A 158 22.45 0.64 -41.97
C LEU A 158 23.56 1.63 -42.32
N ASN A 159 24.39 2.03 -41.36
CA ASN A 159 25.51 2.96 -41.58
C ASN A 159 26.48 2.45 -42.66
N VAL A 160 26.96 1.21 -42.51
CA VAL A 160 27.88 0.58 -43.48
C VAL A 160 27.26 0.54 -44.88
N THR A 161 25.97 0.19 -44.96
CA THR A 161 25.28 0.10 -46.25
C THR A 161 25.06 1.48 -46.89
N LEU A 162 24.70 2.49 -46.10
CA LEU A 162 24.53 3.86 -46.57
C LEU A 162 25.84 4.46 -47.09
N ILE A 163 26.98 4.21 -46.41
CA ILE A 163 28.31 4.61 -46.90
C ILE A 163 28.62 3.93 -48.25
N GLY A 164 28.34 2.62 -48.36
CA GLY A 164 28.51 1.88 -49.61
C GLY A 164 27.66 2.42 -50.76
N LEU A 165 26.40 2.75 -50.48
CA LEU A 165 25.48 3.36 -51.44
C LEU A 165 25.93 4.78 -51.84
N GLN A 166 26.38 5.61 -50.89
CA GLN A 166 26.91 6.94 -51.17
C GLN A 166 28.13 6.87 -52.09
N GLN A 167 29.08 5.96 -51.81
CA GLN A 167 30.25 5.78 -52.66
C GLN A 167 29.87 5.26 -54.05
N GLY A 168 28.89 4.35 -54.14
CA GLY A 168 28.35 3.87 -55.40
C GLY A 168 27.71 4.99 -56.23
N ALA A 169 26.93 5.86 -55.58
CA ALA A 169 26.31 7.03 -56.20
C ALA A 169 27.36 8.03 -56.71
N ARG A 170 28.38 8.35 -55.90
CA ARG A 170 29.50 9.21 -56.31
C ARG A 170 30.26 8.65 -57.52
N ASN A 171 30.55 7.35 -57.51
CA ASN A 171 31.23 6.69 -58.62
C ASN A 171 30.38 6.70 -59.90
N ALA A 172 29.06 6.53 -59.78
CA ALA A 172 28.14 6.62 -60.91
C ALA A 172 28.14 8.03 -61.51
N GLN A 173 28.12 9.08 -60.68
CA GLN A 173 28.22 10.47 -61.14
C GLN A 173 29.57 10.75 -61.81
N ALA A 174 30.67 10.30 -61.21
CA ALA A 174 32.02 10.48 -61.76
C ALA A 174 32.21 9.77 -63.12
N ALA A 175 31.58 8.61 -63.33
CA ALA A 175 31.68 7.84 -64.57
C ALA A 175 31.00 8.51 -65.78
N VAL A 176 30.11 9.47 -65.54
CA VAL A 176 29.37 10.20 -66.58
C VAL A 176 30.18 11.39 -67.13
N GLY A 177 31.12 11.94 -66.35
CA GLY A 177 31.89 13.13 -66.74
C GLY A 177 31.06 14.42 -66.74
N VAL A 178 31.60 15.50 -67.34
CA VAL A 178 31.03 16.86 -67.25
C VAL A 178 29.76 17.05 -68.09
N ASP A 179 29.62 16.34 -69.21
CA ASP A 179 28.52 16.53 -70.18
C ASP A 179 27.69 15.26 -70.46
N GLY A 180 27.93 14.18 -69.71
CA GLY A 180 27.22 12.92 -69.92
C GLY A 180 25.83 12.91 -69.28
N THR A 181 24.95 12.06 -69.78
CA THR A 181 23.67 11.76 -69.13
C THR A 181 23.80 10.49 -68.29
N LEU A 182 23.42 10.55 -67.02
CA LEU A 182 23.36 9.37 -66.16
C LEU A 182 22.27 8.42 -66.68
N THR A 183 22.64 7.19 -67.02
CA THR A 183 21.71 6.15 -67.48
C THR A 183 21.56 5.05 -66.43
N SER A 184 20.43 4.34 -66.44
CA SER A 184 20.23 3.20 -65.53
C SER A 184 21.29 2.11 -65.67
N ALA A 185 21.94 1.97 -66.84
CA ALA A 185 23.05 1.04 -67.04
C ALA A 185 24.28 1.44 -66.21
N ILE A 186 24.66 2.72 -66.24
CA ILE A 186 25.76 3.27 -65.44
C ILE A 186 25.43 3.21 -63.95
N VAL A 187 24.21 3.56 -63.55
CA VAL A 187 23.78 3.43 -62.15
C VAL A 187 23.89 1.97 -61.70
N SER A 188 23.43 1.01 -62.51
CA SER A 188 23.47 -0.41 -62.13
C SER A 188 24.87 -1.02 -62.02
N SER A 189 25.89 -0.45 -62.67
CA SER A 189 27.28 -0.94 -62.57
C SER A 189 27.96 -0.51 -61.27
N TYR A 190 27.57 0.63 -60.70
CA TYR A 190 28.17 1.18 -59.48
C TYR A 190 27.26 1.03 -58.24
N MET A 191 25.94 1.08 -58.40
CA MET A 191 24.94 0.79 -57.36
C MET A 191 24.41 -0.62 -57.51
N ARG A 192 25.18 -1.59 -57.00
CA ARG A 192 24.84 -3.01 -57.09
C ARG A 192 23.54 -3.31 -56.35
N SER A 193 22.69 -4.17 -56.92
CA SER A 193 21.45 -4.65 -56.29
C SER A 193 21.65 -5.30 -54.92
N SER A 194 22.87 -5.78 -54.63
CA SER A 194 23.25 -6.28 -53.31
C SER A 194 23.15 -5.21 -52.23
N LEU A 195 23.60 -3.97 -52.49
CA LEU A 195 23.56 -2.87 -51.51
C LEU A 195 22.12 -2.46 -51.17
N ILE A 196 21.23 -2.43 -52.17
CA ILE A 196 19.80 -2.18 -51.95
C ILE A 196 19.17 -3.31 -51.12
N THR A 197 19.56 -4.55 -51.40
CA THR A 197 19.09 -5.71 -50.64
C THR A 197 19.59 -5.66 -49.20
N ASP A 198 20.84 -5.26 -48.98
CA ASP A 198 21.44 -5.11 -47.65
C ASP A 198 20.81 -3.95 -46.87
N LEU A 199 20.39 -2.87 -47.55
CA LEU A 199 19.64 -1.78 -46.93
C LEU A 199 18.27 -2.26 -46.45
N VAL A 200 17.55 -3.02 -47.28
CA VAL A 200 16.28 -3.65 -46.89
C VAL A 200 16.47 -4.60 -45.70
N LYS A 201 17.51 -5.42 -45.71
CA LYS A 201 17.83 -6.30 -44.57
C LYS A 201 18.14 -5.51 -43.30
N GLY A 202 18.87 -4.41 -43.39
CA GLY A 202 19.16 -3.53 -42.26
C GLY A 202 17.89 -2.93 -41.65
N LEU A 203 16.95 -2.47 -42.50
CA LEU A 203 15.65 -1.97 -42.07
C LEU A 203 14.79 -3.06 -41.42
N GLN A 204 14.79 -4.27 -42.01
CA GLN A 204 14.09 -5.43 -41.44
C GLN A 204 14.69 -5.89 -40.11
N LEU A 205 16.02 -5.83 -39.98
CA LEU A 205 16.71 -6.11 -38.72
C LEU A 205 16.32 -5.08 -37.67
N LEU A 206 16.29 -3.79 -38.00
CA LEU A 206 15.83 -2.74 -37.07
C LEU A 206 14.36 -2.97 -36.65
N ARG A 207 13.48 -3.29 -37.59
CA ARG A 207 12.09 -3.68 -37.31
C ARG A 207 12.00 -4.87 -36.34
N ALA A 208 12.88 -5.86 -36.50
CA ALA A 208 12.87 -7.07 -35.70
C ALA A 208 13.43 -6.88 -34.28
N THR A 209 14.29 -5.89 -34.04
CA THR A 209 14.95 -5.68 -32.75
C THR A 209 14.21 -4.70 -31.84
N VAL A 210 13.49 -3.72 -32.40
CA VAL A 210 12.70 -2.73 -31.64
C VAL A 210 11.61 -3.35 -30.74
N PRO A 211 10.92 -4.45 -31.10
CA PRO A 211 9.92 -5.07 -30.22
C PRO A 211 10.43 -5.48 -28.84
N VAL A 212 11.71 -5.82 -28.69
CA VAL A 212 12.30 -6.17 -27.37
C VAL A 212 12.38 -4.95 -26.46
N LEU A 213 12.76 -3.79 -27.01
CA LEU A 213 12.71 -2.51 -26.29
C LEU A 213 11.27 -2.18 -25.88
N LYS A 214 10.32 -2.32 -26.81
CA LYS A 214 8.90 -2.10 -26.52
C LYS A 214 8.41 -3.01 -25.40
N TYR A 215 8.71 -4.31 -25.47
CA TYR A 215 8.36 -5.26 -24.43
C TYR A 215 8.94 -4.86 -23.06
N THR A 216 10.20 -4.44 -23.02
CA THR A 216 10.87 -3.98 -21.78
C THR A 216 10.18 -2.75 -21.20
N VAL A 217 9.81 -1.77 -22.04
CA VAL A 217 9.06 -0.57 -21.61
C VAL A 217 7.69 -0.99 -21.09
N ASP A 218 6.90 -1.69 -21.91
CA ASP A 218 5.51 -2.06 -21.60
C ASP A 218 5.42 -2.88 -20.31
N SER A 219 6.24 -3.93 -20.17
CA SER A 219 6.23 -4.81 -18.98
C SER A 219 6.72 -4.10 -17.71
N THR A 220 7.63 -3.12 -17.84
CA THR A 220 8.03 -2.31 -16.67
C THR A 220 6.92 -1.35 -16.26
N ILE A 221 6.24 -0.70 -17.22
CA ILE A 221 5.08 0.15 -16.92
C ILE A 221 3.95 -0.66 -16.28
N GLU A 222 3.70 -1.87 -16.76
CA GLU A 222 2.73 -2.80 -16.16
C GLU A 222 3.11 -3.14 -14.71
N GLY A 223 4.39 -3.47 -14.45
CA GLY A 223 4.88 -3.68 -13.08
C GLY A 223 4.66 -2.46 -12.17
N ILE A 224 4.93 -1.25 -12.67
CA ILE A 224 4.67 0.00 -11.95
C ILE A 224 3.17 0.19 -11.69
N ALA A 225 2.30 -0.13 -12.64
CA ALA A 225 0.84 -0.04 -12.49
C ALA A 225 0.32 -0.99 -11.40
N ILE A 226 0.84 -2.22 -11.36
CA ILE A 226 0.50 -3.21 -10.33
C ILE A 226 1.01 -2.74 -8.96
N ALA A 227 2.25 -2.24 -8.89
CA ALA A 227 2.81 -1.69 -7.66
C ALA A 227 2.00 -0.50 -7.13
N ASP A 228 1.63 0.43 -8.01
CA ASP A 228 0.81 1.60 -7.68
C ASP A 228 -0.56 1.19 -7.09
N GLN A 229 -1.23 0.22 -7.71
CA GLN A 229 -2.48 -0.33 -7.18
C GLN A 229 -2.28 -1.00 -5.82
N TYR A 230 -1.22 -1.81 -5.68
CA TYR A 230 -0.91 -2.47 -4.41
C TYR A 230 -0.69 -1.47 -3.27
N MET A 231 -0.02 -0.35 -3.52
CA MET A 231 0.21 0.68 -2.50
C MET A 231 -1.10 1.37 -2.07
N LEU A 232 -2.04 1.59 -2.99
CA LEU A 232 -3.37 2.10 -2.67
C LEU A 232 -4.16 1.10 -1.81
N ASP A 233 -4.15 -0.17 -2.21
CA ASP A 233 -4.84 -1.24 -1.47
C ASP A 233 -4.24 -1.40 -0.07
N LEU A 234 -2.92 -1.35 0.03
CA LEU A 234 -2.18 -1.43 1.28
C LEU A 234 -2.50 -0.24 2.21
N ALA A 235 -2.55 0.98 1.68
CA ALA A 235 -2.92 2.16 2.45
C ALA A 235 -4.34 2.06 3.01
N ASN A 236 -5.30 1.58 2.20
CA ASN A 236 -6.66 1.33 2.65
C ASN A 236 -6.70 0.26 3.75
N ARG A 237 -5.92 -0.80 3.62
CA ARG A 237 -5.89 -1.91 4.57
C ARG A 237 -5.30 -1.50 5.92
N VAL A 238 -4.21 -0.74 5.92
CA VAL A 238 -3.67 -0.13 7.15
C VAL A 238 -4.68 0.80 7.80
N ALA A 239 -5.40 1.61 7.02
CA ALA A 239 -6.44 2.48 7.57
C ALA A 239 -7.59 1.67 8.21
N LEU A 240 -7.99 0.53 7.63
CA LEU A 240 -8.97 -0.38 8.22
C LEU A 240 -8.46 -0.99 9.53
N THR A 241 -7.25 -1.55 9.56
CA THR A 241 -6.63 -2.10 10.78
C THR A 241 -6.55 -1.06 11.91
N LEU A 242 -6.16 0.18 11.58
CA LEU A 242 -6.13 1.28 12.56
C LEU A 242 -7.53 1.75 12.98
N GLY A 243 -8.52 1.64 12.10
CA GLY A 243 -9.92 1.93 12.37
C GLY A 243 -10.60 0.90 13.27
N GLU A 244 -10.17 -0.36 13.21
CA GLU A 244 -10.74 -1.45 14.00
C GLU A 244 -10.47 -1.35 15.51
N LYS A 245 -9.47 -0.57 15.94
CA LYS A 245 -9.13 -0.42 17.37
C LYS A 245 -10.32 -0.01 18.25
N SER A 246 -11.24 0.81 17.72
CA SER A 246 -12.44 1.24 18.44
C SER A 246 -13.47 0.12 18.55
N SER A 247 -13.58 -0.73 17.52
CA SER A 247 -14.42 -1.93 17.58
C SER A 247 -13.88 -2.90 18.61
N ILE A 248 -12.57 -3.15 18.60
CA ILE A 248 -11.93 -4.07 19.56
C ILE A 248 -12.05 -3.55 21.00
N ALA A 249 -11.92 -2.23 21.19
CA ALA A 249 -12.17 -1.62 22.50
C ALA A 249 -13.64 -1.70 22.94
N ALA A 250 -14.59 -1.72 22.00
CA ALA A 250 -16.02 -1.86 22.29
C ALA A 250 -16.39 -3.28 22.73
N ASP A 251 -15.60 -4.30 22.38
CA ASP A 251 -15.81 -5.67 22.86
C ASP A 251 -15.66 -5.77 24.40
N LEU A 252 -15.02 -4.78 25.05
CA LEU A 252 -14.96 -4.66 26.51
C LEU A 252 -16.22 -4.04 27.14
N ASP A 253 -17.09 -3.39 26.36
CA ASP A 253 -18.23 -2.63 26.91
C ASP A 253 -19.20 -3.51 27.67
N GLY A 254 -19.45 -4.74 27.17
CA GLY A 254 -20.37 -5.67 27.82
C GLY A 254 -19.96 -5.99 29.27
N ILE A 255 -18.70 -6.35 29.49
CA ILE A 255 -18.21 -6.70 30.83
C ILE A 255 -18.03 -5.48 31.73
N ILE A 256 -17.62 -4.33 31.17
CA ILE A 256 -17.53 -3.05 31.90
C ILE A 256 -18.90 -2.66 32.46
N VAL A 257 -19.93 -2.70 31.61
CA VAL A 257 -21.31 -2.37 32.00
C VAL A 257 -21.86 -3.38 33.02
N ALA A 258 -21.55 -4.66 32.87
CA ALA A 258 -22.00 -5.69 33.82
C ALA A 258 -21.43 -5.45 35.23
N ILE A 259 -20.13 -5.17 35.36
CA ILE A 259 -19.49 -4.86 36.64
C ILE A 259 -20.07 -3.57 37.25
N GLY A 260 -20.17 -2.50 36.46
CA GLY A 260 -20.72 -1.22 36.95
C GLY A 260 -22.18 -1.35 37.40
N SER A 261 -22.98 -2.13 36.68
CA SER A 261 -24.39 -2.39 37.01
C SER A 261 -24.52 -3.20 38.31
N ALA A 262 -23.69 -4.22 38.52
CA ALA A 262 -23.71 -5.00 39.76
C ALA A 262 -23.48 -4.10 40.99
N ILE A 263 -22.45 -3.24 40.94
CA ILE A 263 -22.13 -2.30 42.01
C ILE A 263 -23.27 -1.30 42.22
N THR A 264 -23.77 -0.70 41.14
CA THR A 264 -24.81 0.34 41.20
C THR A 264 -26.13 -0.22 41.72
N ASN A 265 -26.54 -1.40 41.26
CA ASN A 265 -27.79 -2.02 41.68
C ASN A 265 -27.76 -2.39 43.16
N THR A 266 -26.69 -3.05 43.63
CA THR A 266 -26.56 -3.45 45.05
C THR A 266 -26.51 -2.23 45.97
N THR A 267 -25.69 -1.23 45.64
CA THR A 267 -25.60 0.00 46.46
C THR A 267 -26.90 0.80 46.49
N THR A 268 -27.69 0.76 45.40
CA THR A 268 -29.03 1.36 45.35
C THR A 268 -30.03 0.60 46.21
N SER A 269 -29.98 -0.75 46.20
CA SER A 269 -30.82 -1.58 47.07
C SER A 269 -30.53 -1.28 48.54
N ILE A 270 -29.26 -1.34 48.95
CA ILE A 270 -28.84 -1.06 50.32
C ILE A 270 -29.26 0.36 50.75
N GLY A 271 -29.10 1.35 49.86
CA GLY A 271 -29.55 2.72 50.14
C GLY A 271 -31.07 2.83 50.34
N THR A 272 -31.86 2.02 49.63
CA THR A 272 -33.33 1.96 49.78
C THR A 272 -33.71 1.33 51.12
N ASP A 273 -33.03 0.26 51.52
CA ASP A 273 -33.28 -0.43 52.78
C ASP A 273 -32.91 0.45 53.98
N LEU A 274 -31.75 1.10 53.95
CA LEU A 274 -31.33 2.07 54.98
C LEU A 274 -32.27 3.28 55.07
N SER A 275 -32.73 3.81 53.93
CA SER A 275 -33.71 4.92 53.91
C SER A 275 -35.03 4.50 54.54
N SER A 276 -35.46 3.25 54.32
CA SER A 276 -36.66 2.68 54.92
C SER A 276 -36.51 2.52 56.43
N LEU A 277 -35.35 2.05 56.90
CA LEU A 277 -35.01 1.97 58.33
C LEU A 277 -35.06 3.35 59.00
N GLN A 278 -34.46 4.37 58.39
CA GLN A 278 -34.53 5.75 58.89
C GLN A 278 -35.96 6.28 58.93
N GLY A 279 -36.75 6.09 57.88
CA GLY A 279 -38.14 6.55 57.82
C GLY A 279 -39.01 5.91 58.91
N ASN A 280 -38.77 4.64 59.20
CA ASN A 280 -39.50 3.89 60.22
C ASN A 280 -39.01 4.17 61.65
N PHE A 281 -37.85 4.79 61.85
CA PHE A 281 -37.26 5.03 63.18
C PHE A 281 -38.22 5.77 64.12
N SER A 282 -38.94 6.78 63.61
CA SER A 282 -39.90 7.56 64.40
C SER A 282 -41.09 6.75 64.94
N SER A 283 -41.39 5.59 64.33
CA SER A 283 -42.44 4.67 64.79
C SER A 283 -42.02 3.86 66.03
N LEU A 284 -40.72 3.76 66.31
CA LEU A 284 -40.16 3.09 67.48
C LEU A 284 -40.13 4.06 68.66
N THR A 285 -41.31 4.41 69.19
CA THR A 285 -41.49 5.53 70.13
C THR A 285 -40.65 5.43 71.40
N ASN A 286 -40.45 4.22 71.94
CA ASN A 286 -39.64 4.04 73.16
C ASN A 286 -38.15 4.24 72.84
N VAL A 287 -37.68 3.67 71.71
CA VAL A 287 -36.30 3.85 71.25
C VAL A 287 -36.00 5.30 70.91
N ALA A 288 -36.90 5.96 70.19
CA ALA A 288 -36.74 7.36 69.79
C ALA A 288 -36.69 8.33 70.99
N ALA A 289 -37.36 7.99 72.09
CA ALA A 289 -37.37 8.77 73.33
C ALA A 289 -36.23 8.41 74.31
N ALA A 290 -35.53 7.29 74.10
CA ALA A 290 -34.43 6.85 74.96
C ALA A 290 -33.23 7.80 74.88
N ALA A 291 -32.37 7.80 75.91
CA ALA A 291 -31.27 8.77 76.02
C ALA A 291 -30.30 8.76 74.82
N ASN A 292 -30.10 7.59 74.21
CA ASN A 292 -29.23 7.40 73.04
C ASN A 292 -30.00 7.19 71.72
N GLY A 293 -31.32 7.43 71.68
CA GLY A 293 -32.13 7.25 70.47
C GLY A 293 -31.67 8.10 69.28
N SER A 294 -31.32 9.37 69.51
CA SER A 294 -30.81 10.26 68.45
C SER A 294 -29.45 9.81 67.89
N ALA A 295 -28.64 9.09 68.68
CA ALA A 295 -27.37 8.55 68.23
C ALA A 295 -27.57 7.40 67.21
N ILE A 296 -28.58 6.55 67.41
CA ILE A 296 -28.96 5.52 66.43
C ILE A 296 -29.45 6.15 65.13
N LEU A 297 -30.28 7.20 65.21
CA LEU A 297 -30.77 7.89 64.00
C LEU A 297 -29.61 8.52 63.21
N ALA A 298 -28.65 9.15 63.91
CA ALA A 298 -27.45 9.68 63.29
C ALA A 298 -26.62 8.57 62.62
N LEU A 299 -26.44 7.45 63.30
CA LEU A 299 -25.70 6.29 62.80
C LEU A 299 -26.30 5.71 61.51
N LEU A 300 -27.63 5.58 61.43
CA LEU A 300 -28.30 5.19 60.18
C LEU A 300 -28.02 6.19 59.04
N GLY A 301 -27.84 7.47 59.39
CA GLY A 301 -27.41 8.52 58.44
C GLY A 301 -25.97 8.35 58.00
N ASP A 302 -25.08 7.91 58.89
CA ASP A 302 -23.67 7.65 58.58
C ASP A 302 -23.52 6.46 57.61
N TYR A 303 -24.29 5.36 57.79
CA TYR A 303 -24.38 4.29 56.79
C TYR A 303 -24.80 4.81 55.40
N ALA A 304 -25.80 5.69 55.33
CA ALA A 304 -26.24 6.28 54.08
C ALA A 304 -25.19 7.24 53.47
N ALA A 305 -24.44 7.95 54.31
CA ALA A 305 -23.34 8.81 53.88
C ALA A 305 -22.19 8.00 53.24
N ASN A 306 -21.85 6.83 53.79
CA ASN A 306 -20.85 5.92 53.21
C ASN A 306 -21.19 5.50 51.76
N LEU A 307 -22.47 5.23 51.47
CA LEU A 307 -22.93 4.94 50.10
C LEU A 307 -22.77 6.15 49.18
N ALA A 308 -23.09 7.36 49.68
CA ALA A 308 -22.93 8.59 48.92
C ALA A 308 -21.45 8.87 48.61
N ASP A 309 -20.55 8.56 49.54
CA ASP A 309 -19.10 8.71 49.36
C ASP A 309 -18.54 7.83 48.25
N LEU A 310 -19.02 6.58 48.11
CA LEU A 310 -18.67 5.73 46.97
C LEU A 310 -19.20 6.32 45.66
N ARG A 311 -20.45 6.79 45.63
CA ARG A 311 -21.07 7.37 44.43
C ARG A 311 -20.35 8.64 43.97
N ASN A 312 -19.88 9.44 44.91
CA ASN A 312 -19.18 10.71 44.67
C ASN A 312 -17.66 10.55 44.55
N LYS A 313 -17.14 9.31 44.54
CA LYS A 313 -15.71 9.07 44.41
C LYS A 313 -15.18 9.68 43.12
N THR A 314 -13.96 10.21 43.19
CA THR A 314 -13.25 10.77 42.03
C THR A 314 -11.90 10.06 41.87
N PRO A 315 -11.63 9.42 40.71
CA PRO A 315 -12.57 9.16 39.62
C PRO A 315 -13.76 8.27 40.04
N SER A 316 -14.89 8.37 39.33
CA SER A 316 -16.04 7.51 39.59
C SER A 316 -15.75 6.05 39.21
N VAL A 317 -16.51 5.10 39.76
CA VAL A 317 -16.38 3.67 39.40
C VAL A 317 -16.50 3.46 37.89
N ASP A 318 -17.48 4.07 37.23
CA ASP A 318 -17.64 3.97 35.77
C ASP A 318 -16.44 4.53 35.00
N THR A 319 -15.86 5.63 35.48
CA THR A 319 -14.66 6.22 34.87
C THR A 319 -13.47 5.27 35.00
N VAL A 320 -13.31 4.65 36.18
CA VAL A 320 -12.25 3.65 36.42
C VAL A 320 -12.44 2.46 35.48
N LEU A 321 -13.65 1.88 35.41
CA LEU A 321 -13.93 0.75 34.51
C LEU A 321 -13.72 1.12 33.04
N GLY A 322 -14.17 2.31 32.61
CA GLY A 322 -14.03 2.81 31.25
C GLY A 322 -12.58 3.00 30.79
N SER A 323 -11.64 3.26 31.71
CA SER A 323 -10.22 3.41 31.41
C SER A 323 -9.57 2.16 30.81
N LEU A 324 -10.22 0.99 30.92
CA LEU A 324 -9.76 -0.23 30.28
C LEU A 324 -9.75 -0.11 28.74
N LYS A 325 -10.73 0.59 28.16
CA LYS A 325 -10.81 0.82 26.70
C LYS A 325 -9.63 1.63 26.20
N ASP A 326 -9.19 2.60 26.98
CA ASP A 326 -8.00 3.40 26.67
C ASP A 326 -6.75 2.53 26.58
N SER A 327 -6.69 1.42 27.32
CA SER A 327 -5.55 0.51 27.25
C SER A 327 -5.41 -0.13 25.89
N VAL A 328 -6.52 -0.50 25.23
CA VAL A 328 -6.53 -1.02 23.85
C VAL A 328 -6.16 0.08 22.86
N ILE A 329 -6.85 1.24 22.93
CA ILE A 329 -6.66 2.35 22.00
C ILE A 329 -5.21 2.87 22.01
N ASN A 330 -4.61 2.97 23.20
CA ASN A 330 -3.25 3.48 23.36
C ASN A 330 -2.18 2.56 22.76
N VAL A 331 -2.40 1.25 22.68
CA VAL A 331 -1.42 0.36 22.02
C VAL A 331 -1.31 0.69 20.53
N TYR A 332 -2.43 0.85 19.84
CA TYR A 332 -2.43 1.19 18.41
C TYR A 332 -1.82 2.57 18.14
N ALA A 333 -1.96 3.53 19.05
CA ALA A 333 -1.29 4.83 18.93
C ALA A 333 0.24 4.70 18.99
N VAL A 334 0.76 3.84 19.89
CA VAL A 334 2.20 3.60 20.01
C VAL A 334 2.75 2.76 18.85
N ALA A 335 1.95 1.81 18.35
CA ALA A 335 2.32 0.94 17.25
C ALA A 335 2.11 1.57 15.86
N ALA A 336 1.47 2.75 15.77
CA ALA A 336 1.23 3.46 14.52
C ALA A 336 2.46 3.53 13.58
N PRO A 337 3.70 3.73 14.08
CA PRO A 337 4.89 3.71 13.23
C PRO A 337 5.16 2.39 12.52
N LEU A 338 4.78 1.24 13.09
CA LEU A 338 4.93 -0.09 12.47
C LEU A 338 4.06 -0.24 11.21
N PHE A 339 3.05 0.61 11.06
CA PHE A 339 2.16 0.64 9.91
C PHE A 339 2.56 1.73 8.90
N ILE A 340 3.73 2.37 9.05
CA ILE A 340 4.24 3.32 8.04
C ILE A 340 4.72 2.52 6.83
N ILE A 341 3.82 2.40 5.87
CA ILE A 341 4.02 1.67 4.62
C ILE A 341 5.23 2.19 3.83
N GLN A 342 5.47 3.52 3.87
CA GLN A 342 6.53 4.17 3.08
C GLN A 342 7.95 3.82 3.56
N ASP A 343 8.11 3.48 4.83
CA ASP A 343 9.41 3.14 5.44
C ASP A 343 9.58 1.62 5.61
N SER A 344 8.59 0.82 5.19
CA SER A 344 8.64 -0.63 5.31
C SER A 344 9.64 -1.24 4.32
N TYR A 345 10.67 -1.87 4.85
CA TYR A 345 11.67 -2.58 4.05
C TYR A 345 11.08 -3.76 3.25
N VAL A 346 10.03 -4.41 3.77
CA VAL A 346 9.34 -5.50 3.06
C VAL A 346 8.53 -4.96 1.89
N VAL A 347 7.81 -3.85 2.10
CA VAL A 347 7.05 -3.19 1.02
C VAL A 347 8.01 -2.72 -0.07
N ASN A 348 9.12 -2.07 0.32
CA ASN A 348 10.14 -1.66 -0.62
C ASN A 348 10.73 -2.85 -1.38
N ALA A 349 11.00 -3.98 -0.73
CA ALA A 349 11.47 -5.19 -1.39
C ALA A 349 10.45 -5.77 -2.38
N LEU A 350 9.17 -5.88 -2.00
CA LEU A 350 8.09 -6.35 -2.89
C LEU A 350 7.96 -5.47 -4.13
N ILE A 351 7.93 -4.15 -3.93
CA ILE A 351 7.80 -3.18 -5.04
C ILE A 351 9.06 -3.22 -5.92
N ALA A 352 10.25 -3.19 -5.33
CA ALA A 352 11.51 -3.26 -6.06
C ALA A 352 11.62 -4.55 -6.88
N THR A 353 11.30 -5.71 -6.29
CA THR A 353 11.27 -7.01 -7.00
C THR A 353 10.31 -6.97 -8.19
N LEU A 354 9.13 -6.39 -8.05
CA LEU A 354 8.15 -6.31 -9.13
C LEU A 354 8.65 -5.43 -10.29
N ILE A 355 9.14 -4.22 -9.99
CA ILE A 355 9.54 -3.24 -11.02
C ILE A 355 10.96 -3.47 -11.56
N ALA A 356 11.77 -4.33 -10.91
CA ALA A 356 13.06 -4.78 -11.43
C ALA A 356 12.95 -5.54 -12.76
N ASN A 357 11.74 -6.03 -13.09
CA ASN A 357 11.47 -6.74 -14.34
C ASN A 357 12.46 -7.90 -14.59
N ALA A 358 12.81 -8.62 -13.52
CA ALA A 358 13.57 -9.86 -13.56
C ALA A 358 12.73 -11.03 -14.09
N GLU A 359 13.37 -12.19 -14.25
CA GLU A 359 12.73 -13.41 -14.74
C GLU A 359 11.49 -13.81 -13.92
N TYR A 360 11.57 -13.73 -12.59
CA TYR A 360 10.50 -14.15 -11.66
C TYR A 360 9.76 -12.99 -10.97
N SER A 361 9.96 -11.74 -11.40
CA SER A 361 9.45 -10.54 -10.70
C SER A 361 7.95 -10.58 -10.38
N GLN A 362 7.11 -10.79 -11.40
CA GLN A 362 5.65 -10.84 -11.18
C GLN A 362 5.26 -12.06 -10.34
N TYR A 363 5.85 -13.23 -10.61
CA TYR A 363 5.56 -14.45 -9.86
C TYR A 363 5.83 -14.26 -8.36
N CYS A 364 7.03 -13.79 -7.99
CA CYS A 364 7.40 -13.57 -6.59
C CYS A 364 6.54 -12.49 -5.93
N PHE A 365 6.22 -11.42 -6.64
CA PHE A 365 5.30 -10.41 -6.13
C PHE A 365 3.93 -11.01 -5.79
N TYR A 366 3.29 -11.71 -6.74
CA TYR A 366 1.98 -12.34 -6.51
C TYR A 366 2.03 -13.43 -5.44
N LYS A 367 3.15 -14.14 -5.33
CA LYS A 367 3.37 -15.16 -4.30
C LYS A 367 3.34 -14.57 -2.89
N TYR A 368 3.96 -13.40 -2.66
CA TYR A 368 4.15 -12.86 -1.30
C TYR A 368 3.29 -11.65 -0.94
N LYS A 369 2.71 -10.92 -1.90
CA LYS A 369 1.92 -9.70 -1.62
C LYS A 369 0.78 -9.94 -0.63
N ASP A 370 0.10 -11.07 -0.74
CA ASP A 370 -1.07 -11.41 0.08
C ASP A 370 -0.68 -11.96 1.45
N PHE A 371 0.55 -12.48 1.61
CA PHE A 371 1.09 -12.83 2.92
C PHE A 371 1.32 -11.58 3.77
N PHE A 372 1.84 -10.50 3.18
CA PHE A 372 1.98 -9.24 3.89
C PHE A 372 0.62 -8.68 4.33
N PHE A 373 -0.40 -8.79 3.47
CA PHE A 373 -1.78 -8.49 3.84
C PHE A 373 -2.27 -9.36 5.00
N SER A 374 -2.14 -10.68 4.91
CA SER A 374 -2.53 -11.58 6.01
C SER A 374 -1.86 -11.22 7.34
N MET A 375 -0.58 -10.83 7.30
CA MET A 375 0.15 -10.37 8.48
C MET A 375 -0.45 -9.09 9.12
N LEU A 376 -0.97 -8.16 8.32
CA LEU A 376 -1.67 -6.97 8.83
C LEU A 376 -3.01 -7.34 9.49
N ASP A 377 -3.75 -8.29 8.92
CA ASP A 377 -5.03 -8.74 9.51
C ASP A 377 -4.80 -9.45 10.84
N ARG A 378 -3.69 -10.20 10.93
CA ARG A 378 -3.30 -10.91 12.14
C ARG A 378 -3.19 -9.99 13.35
N VAL A 379 -2.77 -8.74 13.17
CA VAL A 379 -2.72 -7.75 14.26
C VAL A 379 -4.10 -7.57 14.91
N SER A 380 -5.16 -7.44 14.11
CA SER A 380 -6.52 -7.29 14.63
C SER A 380 -7.05 -8.59 15.25
N ILE A 381 -6.71 -9.73 14.65
CA ILE A 381 -7.12 -11.06 15.15
C ILE A 381 -6.50 -11.34 16.52
N ASP A 382 -5.17 -11.21 16.62
CA ASP A 382 -4.44 -11.40 17.86
C ASP A 382 -4.92 -10.41 18.93
N ALA A 383 -5.29 -9.19 18.53
CA ALA A 383 -5.82 -8.20 19.44
C ALA A 383 -7.18 -8.58 20.04
N ARG A 384 -8.08 -9.14 19.23
CA ARG A 384 -9.36 -9.68 19.72
C ARG A 384 -9.13 -10.86 20.67
N GLU A 385 -8.19 -11.76 20.35
CA GLU A 385 -7.86 -12.87 21.24
C GLU A 385 -7.35 -12.39 22.61
N CYS A 386 -6.54 -11.32 22.63
CA CYS A 386 -6.11 -10.68 23.88
C CYS A 386 -7.30 -10.12 24.68
N VAL A 387 -8.26 -9.48 24.01
CA VAL A 387 -9.48 -8.95 24.65
C VAL A 387 -10.35 -10.08 25.19
N ASP A 388 -10.63 -11.12 24.41
CA ASP A 388 -11.46 -12.26 24.84
C ASP A 388 -10.93 -12.95 26.10
N LYS A 389 -9.60 -13.13 26.16
CA LYS A 389 -8.93 -13.68 27.36
C LYS A 389 -9.11 -12.78 28.57
N GLU A 390 -9.05 -11.46 28.40
CA GLU A 390 -9.22 -10.53 29.51
C GLU A 390 -10.69 -10.38 29.93
N VAL A 391 -11.64 -10.41 28.98
CA VAL A 391 -13.08 -10.45 29.28
C VAL A 391 -13.41 -11.66 30.16
N THR A 392 -12.86 -12.83 29.83
CA THR A 392 -13.04 -14.04 30.65
C THR A 392 -12.53 -13.85 32.08
N ARG A 393 -11.39 -13.19 32.26
CA ARG A 393 -10.84 -12.87 33.60
C ARG A 393 -11.71 -11.88 34.36
N LEU A 394 -12.23 -10.88 33.66
CA LEU A 394 -13.11 -9.86 34.23
C LEU A 394 -14.47 -10.43 34.65
N GLU A 395 -14.96 -11.51 34.02
CA GLU A 395 -16.15 -12.22 34.51
C GLU A 395 -15.93 -12.90 35.87
N TYR A 396 -14.75 -13.51 36.09
CA TYR A 396 -14.40 -14.00 37.43
C TYR A 396 -14.29 -12.87 38.44
N PHE A 397 -13.72 -11.74 38.03
CA PHE A 397 -13.66 -10.54 38.87
C PHE A 397 -15.05 -10.01 39.21
N ARG A 398 -15.95 -9.91 38.23
CA ARG A 398 -17.36 -9.52 38.43
C ARG A 398 -18.03 -10.41 39.46
N THR A 399 -17.93 -11.73 39.31
CA THR A 399 -18.51 -12.70 40.25
C THR A 399 -17.96 -12.50 41.66
N THR A 400 -16.67 -12.20 41.77
CA THR A 400 -16.02 -11.90 43.06
C THR A 400 -16.57 -10.61 43.68
N ILE A 401 -16.78 -9.56 42.88
CA ILE A 401 -17.39 -8.30 43.33
C ILE A 401 -18.82 -8.53 43.81
N GLU A 402 -19.63 -9.32 43.09
CA GLU A 402 -20.99 -9.67 43.51
C GLU A 402 -20.99 -10.34 44.89
N LEU A 403 -20.12 -11.33 45.11
CA LEU A 403 -19.96 -11.97 46.44
C LEU A 403 -19.52 -11.01 47.53
N MET A 404 -18.61 -10.07 47.22
CA MET A 404 -18.18 -9.05 48.18
C MET A 404 -19.30 -8.06 48.52
N LEU A 405 -20.12 -7.70 47.54
CA LEU A 405 -21.27 -6.82 47.73
C LEU A 405 -22.37 -7.49 48.55
N ASP A 406 -22.58 -8.80 48.41
CA ASP A 406 -23.56 -9.55 49.21
C ASP A 406 -23.22 -9.55 50.70
N VAL A 407 -21.93 -9.48 51.07
CA VAL A 407 -21.52 -9.40 52.49
C VAL A 407 -22.02 -8.11 53.17
N LEU A 408 -22.23 -7.03 52.39
CA LEU A 408 -22.66 -5.74 52.92
C LEU A 408 -24.08 -5.78 53.52
N TYR A 409 -24.92 -6.73 53.15
CA TYR A 409 -26.27 -6.85 53.73
C TYR A 409 -26.24 -7.25 55.21
N TYR A 410 -25.27 -8.11 55.59
CA TYR A 410 -25.11 -8.55 56.98
C TYR A 410 -24.72 -7.40 57.93
N ASP A 411 -24.16 -6.30 57.40
CA ASP A 411 -23.72 -5.16 58.21
C ASP A 411 -24.89 -4.28 58.70
N TYR A 412 -26.11 -4.49 58.21
CA TYR A 412 -27.27 -3.68 58.64
C TYR A 412 -28.60 -4.43 58.73
N GLU A 413 -28.73 -5.65 58.19
CA GLU A 413 -30.02 -6.36 58.12
C GLU A 413 -30.71 -6.56 59.48
N ASP A 414 -29.93 -6.78 60.54
CA ASP A 414 -30.44 -7.06 61.89
C ASP A 414 -30.91 -5.81 62.65
N ILE A 415 -30.52 -4.60 62.19
CA ILE A 415 -30.82 -3.33 62.90
C ILE A 415 -32.32 -3.20 63.15
N ALA A 416 -33.16 -3.53 62.18
CA ALA A 416 -34.61 -3.42 62.32
C ALA A 416 -35.15 -4.29 63.45
N GLY A 417 -34.68 -5.54 63.50
CA GLY A 417 -35.11 -6.54 64.48
C GLY A 417 -34.66 -6.17 65.89
N ASP A 418 -33.38 -5.81 66.02
CA ASP A 418 -32.78 -5.45 67.30
C ASP A 418 -33.41 -4.19 67.90
N LEU A 419 -33.66 -3.15 67.08
CA LEU A 419 -34.36 -1.95 67.55
C LEU A 419 -35.82 -2.24 67.92
N THR A 420 -36.49 -3.16 67.22
CA THR A 420 -37.86 -3.58 67.57
C THR A 420 -37.91 -4.29 68.92
N VAL A 421 -36.91 -5.13 69.22
CA VAL A 421 -36.80 -5.80 70.53
C VAL A 421 -36.58 -4.77 71.64
N CYS A 422 -35.64 -3.83 71.48
CA CYS A 422 -35.44 -2.78 72.48
C CYS A 422 -36.70 -1.92 72.66
N ASN A 423 -37.43 -1.61 71.59
CA ASN A 423 -38.68 -0.83 71.65
C ASN A 423 -39.75 -1.50 72.51
N GLY A 424 -39.73 -2.82 72.66
CA GLY A 424 -40.66 -3.57 73.52
C GLY A 424 -40.37 -3.45 75.03
N ILE A 425 -39.23 -2.90 75.44
CA ILE A 425 -38.81 -2.83 76.84
C ILE A 425 -39.50 -1.65 77.54
N SER A 426 -40.32 -1.96 78.57
CA SER A 426 -41.04 -0.93 79.34
C SER A 426 -40.24 -0.35 80.51
N ASN A 427 -39.19 -1.04 80.98
CA ASN A 427 -38.32 -0.53 82.05
C ASN A 427 -37.27 0.41 81.46
N GLN A 428 -37.26 1.68 81.90
CA GLN A 428 -36.39 2.70 81.34
C GLN A 428 -34.88 2.38 81.45
N ALA A 429 -34.43 1.85 82.59
CA ALA A 429 -33.01 1.52 82.77
C ALA A 429 -32.56 0.40 81.82
N ASN A 430 -33.39 -0.63 81.66
CA ASN A 430 -33.11 -1.73 80.73
C ASN A 430 -33.19 -1.28 79.26
N LEU A 431 -34.10 -0.35 78.93
CA LEU A 431 -34.22 0.24 77.59
C LEU A 431 -32.96 1.05 77.25
N ASP A 432 -32.51 1.91 78.16
CA ASP A 432 -31.31 2.73 77.97
C ASP A 432 -30.05 1.85 77.85
N GLU A 433 -29.95 0.75 78.61
CA GLU A 433 -28.89 -0.24 78.47
C GLU A 433 -28.93 -0.93 77.09
N CYS A 434 -30.11 -1.36 76.63
CA CYS A 434 -30.32 -1.98 75.32
C CYS A 434 -29.85 -1.06 74.18
N ILE A 435 -30.32 0.18 74.16
CA ILE A 435 -29.96 1.16 73.11
C ILE A 435 -28.49 1.54 73.16
N THR A 436 -27.91 1.68 74.35
CA THR A 436 -26.48 1.98 74.48
C THR A 436 -25.62 0.84 73.94
N SER A 437 -25.97 -0.42 74.24
CA SER A 437 -25.26 -1.58 73.73
C SER A 437 -25.33 -1.68 72.20
N LEU A 438 -26.53 -1.52 71.62
CA LEU A 438 -26.71 -1.54 70.16
C LEU A 438 -25.98 -0.39 69.47
N ALA A 439 -26.03 0.83 70.02
CA ALA A 439 -25.34 1.99 69.46
C ALA A 439 -23.83 1.75 69.35
N ASP A 440 -23.22 1.17 70.38
CA ASP A 440 -21.78 0.85 70.37
C ASP A 440 -21.42 -0.26 69.36
N ILE A 441 -22.28 -1.28 69.20
CA ILE A 441 -22.06 -2.36 68.23
C ILE A 441 -22.17 -1.83 66.80
N TYR A 442 -23.28 -1.17 66.47
CA TYR A 442 -23.52 -0.70 65.11
C TYR A 442 -22.61 0.45 64.72
N LYS A 443 -22.11 1.26 65.67
CA LYS A 443 -21.07 2.25 65.38
C LYS A 443 -19.76 1.62 64.87
N ARG A 444 -19.39 0.45 65.41
CA ARG A 444 -18.22 -0.29 64.90
C ARG A 444 -18.50 -0.93 63.55
N LEU A 445 -19.72 -1.40 63.34
CA LEU A 445 -20.14 -2.03 62.09
C LEU A 445 -20.26 -1.01 60.95
N GLU A 446 -20.77 0.20 61.22
CA GLU A 446 -20.80 1.33 60.30
C GLU A 446 -19.39 1.72 59.82
N ALA A 447 -18.45 1.85 60.74
CA ALA A 447 -17.06 2.15 60.38
C ALA A 447 -16.46 1.06 59.48
N ALA A 448 -16.71 -0.21 59.80
CA ALA A 448 -16.28 -1.34 58.97
C ALA A 448 -16.95 -1.34 57.59
N PHE A 449 -18.25 -1.02 57.52
CA PHE A 449 -19.03 -0.90 56.29
C PHE A 449 -18.46 0.22 55.37
N GLY A 450 -18.11 1.38 55.93
CA GLY A 450 -17.41 2.45 55.20
C GLY A 450 -16.04 2.01 54.67
N ASP A 451 -15.25 1.31 55.51
CA ASP A 451 -13.96 0.75 55.12
C ASP A 451 -14.08 -0.25 53.96
N MET A 452 -15.14 -1.07 53.95
CA MET A 452 -15.39 -2.02 52.84
C MET A 452 -15.58 -1.30 51.49
N PHE A 453 -16.25 -0.14 51.44
CA PHE A 453 -16.36 0.63 50.19
C PHE A 453 -15.04 1.23 49.75
N ALA A 454 -14.25 1.76 50.68
CA ALA A 454 -12.93 2.30 50.36
C ALA A 454 -12.00 1.21 49.80
N LEU A 455 -12.00 0.02 50.43
CA LEU A 455 -11.25 -1.15 49.98
C LEU A 455 -11.78 -1.68 48.65
N GLY A 456 -13.10 -1.81 48.48
CA GLY A 456 -13.75 -2.27 47.27
C GLY A 456 -13.41 -1.40 46.07
N TYR A 457 -13.51 -0.08 46.21
CA TYR A 457 -13.07 0.87 45.18
C TYR A 457 -11.57 0.70 44.84
N GLY A 458 -10.72 0.56 45.87
CA GLY A 458 -9.29 0.33 45.67
C GLY A 458 -8.97 -1.00 44.99
N THR A 459 -9.80 -2.03 45.18
CA THR A 459 -9.69 -3.33 44.49
C THR A 459 -10.08 -3.20 43.02
N ILE A 460 -11.19 -2.53 42.72
CA ILE A 460 -11.62 -2.26 41.33
C ILE A 460 -10.55 -1.47 40.58
N ALA A 461 -10.06 -0.36 41.16
CA ALA A 461 -9.03 0.47 40.52
C ALA A 461 -7.74 -0.31 40.22
N ARG A 462 -7.31 -1.18 41.15
CA ARG A 462 -6.12 -2.01 40.97
C ARG A 462 -6.32 -3.10 39.93
N GLU A 463 -7.46 -3.79 39.95
CA GLU A 463 -7.74 -4.84 38.98
C GLU A 463 -7.85 -4.29 37.57
N ILE A 464 -8.57 -3.17 37.36
CA ILE A 464 -8.68 -2.56 36.03
C ILE A 464 -7.33 -2.07 35.52
N ALA A 465 -6.48 -1.50 36.38
CA ALA A 465 -5.11 -1.13 36.00
C ALA A 465 -4.25 -2.35 35.63
N ALA A 466 -4.41 -3.47 36.36
CA ALA A 466 -3.72 -4.72 36.07
C ALA A 466 -4.22 -5.33 34.75
N SER A 467 -5.52 -5.39 34.52
CA SER A 467 -6.15 -5.80 33.26
C SER A 467 -5.66 -4.97 32.08
N GLY A 468 -5.65 -3.64 32.22
CA GLY A 468 -5.13 -2.74 31.20
C GLY A 468 -3.66 -2.99 30.89
N SER A 469 -2.84 -3.31 31.89
CA SER A 469 -1.43 -3.67 31.71
C SER A 469 -1.27 -5.02 30.99
N ARG A 470 -2.06 -6.03 31.35
CA ARG A 470 -2.05 -7.36 30.71
C ARG A 470 -2.47 -7.28 29.24
N LEU A 471 -3.53 -6.51 28.93
CA LEU A 471 -3.94 -6.22 27.57
C LEU A 471 -2.81 -5.55 26.79
N LYS A 472 -2.22 -4.47 27.32
CA LYS A 472 -1.13 -3.77 26.66
C LYS A 472 0.04 -4.70 26.33
N ILE A 473 0.43 -5.57 27.26
CA ILE A 473 1.52 -6.53 27.06
C ILE A 473 1.16 -7.54 25.98
N CYS A 474 -0.04 -8.14 26.04
CA CYS A 474 -0.50 -9.13 25.07
C CYS A 474 -0.49 -8.55 23.64
N LEU A 475 -1.09 -7.38 23.46
CA LEU A 475 -1.16 -6.68 22.17
C LEU A 475 0.22 -6.32 21.62
N ARG A 476 1.12 -5.81 22.48
CA ARG A 476 2.48 -5.44 22.06
C ARG A 476 3.33 -6.64 21.71
N LEU A 477 3.17 -7.77 22.40
CA LEU A 477 3.93 -8.98 22.08
C LEU A 477 3.58 -9.51 20.68
N SER A 478 2.29 -9.55 20.32
CA SER A 478 1.86 -9.92 18.96
C SER A 478 2.49 -8.98 17.91
N GLN A 479 2.42 -7.66 18.14
CA GLN A 479 3.01 -6.68 17.23
C GLN A 479 4.55 -6.77 17.16
N SER A 480 5.22 -7.13 18.26
CA SER A 480 6.67 -7.36 18.29
C SER A 480 7.06 -8.57 17.45
N SER A 481 6.31 -9.68 17.56
CA SER A 481 6.58 -10.88 16.74
C SER A 481 6.45 -10.60 15.24
N LEU A 482 5.51 -9.73 14.86
CA LEU A 482 5.38 -9.28 13.49
C LEU A 482 6.66 -8.56 13.02
N GLY A 483 7.14 -7.59 13.80
CA GLY A 483 8.32 -6.77 13.46
C GLY A 483 9.65 -7.53 13.48
N GLU A 484 9.84 -8.41 14.46
CA GLU A 484 11.14 -9.06 14.74
C GLU A 484 11.31 -10.40 14.04
N SER A 485 10.22 -11.10 13.69
CA SER A 485 10.27 -12.46 13.13
C SER A 485 9.57 -12.56 11.78
N ASP A 486 8.28 -12.22 11.70
CA ASP A 486 7.47 -12.50 10.52
C ASP A 486 7.89 -11.64 9.31
N LEU A 487 8.15 -10.35 9.52
CA LEU A 487 8.59 -9.44 8.45
C LEU A 487 10.00 -9.75 7.93
N PRO A 488 11.03 -10.01 8.77
CA PRO A 488 12.34 -10.45 8.27
C PRO A 488 12.28 -11.76 7.49
N LEU A 489 11.51 -12.74 7.96
CA LEU A 489 11.33 -14.01 7.25
C LEU A 489 10.66 -13.81 5.88
N LEU A 490 9.67 -12.92 5.80
CA LEU A 490 9.04 -12.59 4.53
C LEU A 490 10.03 -11.93 3.55
N LEU A 491 10.87 -11.01 4.05
CA LEU A 491 11.93 -10.37 3.26
C LEU A 491 12.90 -11.42 2.69
N GLU A 492 13.35 -12.36 3.52
CA GLU A 492 14.24 -13.45 3.12
C GLU A 492 13.60 -14.28 2.00
N LYS A 493 12.34 -14.69 2.17
CA LYS A 493 11.60 -15.46 1.15
C LYS A 493 11.42 -14.70 -0.16
N ILE A 494 11.12 -13.40 -0.11
CA ILE A 494 11.05 -12.54 -1.31
C ILE A 494 12.41 -12.53 -2.04
N THR A 495 13.50 -12.40 -1.28
CA THR A 495 14.86 -12.33 -1.82
C THR A 495 15.25 -13.64 -2.49
N ILE A 496 15.00 -14.79 -1.84
CA ILE A 496 15.30 -16.11 -2.39
C ILE A 496 14.44 -16.37 -3.65
N CYS A 497 13.14 -16.09 -3.61
CA CYS A 497 12.28 -16.24 -4.78
C CYS A 497 12.75 -15.39 -5.96
N THR A 498 13.21 -14.16 -5.71
CA THR A 498 13.70 -13.28 -6.79
C THR A 498 14.86 -13.92 -7.56
N LYS A 499 15.64 -14.78 -6.91
CA LYS A 499 16.77 -15.51 -7.49
C LYS A 499 16.36 -16.87 -8.07
N ASP A 500 15.63 -17.68 -7.31
CA ASP A 500 15.42 -19.10 -7.58
C ASP A 500 13.96 -19.44 -8.00
N GLY A 501 13.10 -18.43 -8.08
CA GLY A 501 11.73 -18.51 -8.58
C GLY A 501 10.87 -19.52 -7.80
N PRO A 502 10.23 -20.49 -8.47
CA PRO A 502 9.38 -21.48 -7.81
C PRO A 502 10.15 -22.45 -6.91
N ASN A 503 11.47 -22.61 -7.10
CA ASN A 503 12.29 -23.54 -6.33
C ASN A 503 12.87 -22.90 -5.05
N GLY A 504 12.63 -21.60 -4.84
CA GLY A 504 13.19 -20.83 -3.74
C GLY A 504 12.57 -21.08 -2.35
N ASP A 505 11.72 -22.11 -2.19
CA ASP A 505 11.10 -22.48 -0.90
C ASP A 505 11.55 -23.87 -0.40
N GLU A 506 12.48 -24.56 -1.08
CA GLU A 506 12.84 -25.96 -0.80
C GLU A 506 13.97 -26.17 0.25
N GLU A 507 14.40 -25.12 0.96
CA GLU A 507 15.29 -25.21 2.14
C GLU A 507 14.65 -24.54 3.36
#